data_AF-A0A935EXB8-F1
#
_entry.id   AF-A0A935EXB8-F1
#
_cell.length_a   1.000
_cell.length_b   1.000
_cell.length_c   1.000
_cell.angle_alpha   90.00
_cell.angle_beta   90.00
_cell.angle_gamma   90.00
#
_symmetry.space_group_name_H-M   'P 1'
#
loop_
_entity.id
_entity.type
_entity.pdbx_description
1 polymer ?
#
loop_
_entity_poly.entity_id
_entity_poly.type
_entity_poly.pdbx_seq_one_letter_code
_entity_poly.pdbx_strand_id
1 'polypeptide(L)'
;MRHKIEYTLVVSLCLLISAGVASAQSGRKQKKVEQQPPVQGVNQPDARTQPEPEVTPEKQKSTEPRRSIMVASGMPDMSIPLYIADLARQGFIAEVRREIQSIDLREERNQNRSDAIKMAKQEDQMIVVLLEIELDRMGTTMSGVDLRYSVYEPKTGKVLAMGNGYPQQPSGMGIPPIGASRQQVYVEWQGRDAARQVLKRLNIIP
;
A
#
# COMPACT_ATOMS: atom_id res chain seq x y z
N MET A 1 18.73 34.46 41.75
CA MET A 1 17.47 33.83 42.23
C MET A 1 16.38 33.78 41.16
N ARG A 2 16.23 34.78 40.28
CA ARG A 2 15.20 34.80 39.21
C ARG A 2 15.22 33.59 38.26
N HIS A 3 16.40 33.16 37.79
CA HIS A 3 16.49 32.01 36.89
C HIS A 3 15.99 30.69 37.49
N LYS A 4 16.10 30.49 38.81
CA LYS A 4 15.59 29.27 39.46
C LYS A 4 14.06 29.18 39.42
N ILE A 5 13.38 30.33 39.40
CA ILE A 5 11.91 30.41 39.36
C ILE A 5 11.42 30.09 37.94
N GLU A 6 12.13 30.56 36.90
CA GLU A 6 11.80 30.30 35.50
C GLU A 6 11.87 28.79 35.16
N TYR A 7 12.93 28.10 35.58
CA TYR A 7 13.04 26.65 35.36
C TYR A 7 11.97 25.84 36.11
N THR A 8 11.62 26.26 37.33
CA THR A 8 10.60 25.55 38.13
C THR A 8 9.22 25.69 37.49
N LEU A 9 8.91 26.86 36.91
CA LEU A 9 7.66 27.11 36.18
C LEU A 9 7.56 26.28 34.90
N VAL A 10 8.64 26.20 34.12
CA VAL A 10 8.68 25.41 32.87
C VAL A 10 8.50 23.92 33.15
N VAL A 11 9.18 23.38 34.17
CA VAL A 11 9.05 21.96 34.55
C VAL A 11 7.64 21.64 35.06
N SER A 12 7.04 22.54 35.86
CA SER A 12 5.66 22.37 36.34
C SER A 12 4.64 22.38 35.19
N LEU A 13 4.83 23.24 34.18
CA LEU A 13 3.96 23.31 33.01
C LEU A 13 4.06 22.04 32.15
N CYS A 14 5.26 21.49 31.95
CA CYS A 14 5.44 20.23 31.20
C CYS A 14 4.78 19.03 31.91
N LEU A 15 4.81 18.99 33.24
CA LEU A 15 4.13 17.94 34.03
C LEU A 15 2.60 18.02 33.91
N LEU A 16 2.02 19.23 33.88
CA LEU A 16 0.58 19.42 33.75
C LEU A 16 0.04 19.02 32.37
N ILE A 17 0.79 19.27 31.28
CA ILE A 17 0.38 18.88 29.92
C ILE A 17 0.37 17.35 29.75
N SER A 18 1.23 16.63 30.47
CA SER A 18 1.37 15.18 30.37
C SER A 18 0.22 14.39 31.02
N ALA A 19 -0.57 15.01 31.90
CA ALA A 19 -1.67 14.36 32.62
C ALA A 19 -2.99 14.31 31.83
N GLY A 20 -3.11 15.03 30.70
CA GLY A 20 -4.36 15.18 29.95
C GLY A 20 -4.67 14.12 28.89
N VAL A 21 -3.79 13.14 28.65
CA VAL A 21 -3.89 12.23 27.48
C VAL A 21 -4.65 10.92 27.75
N ALA A 22 -5.24 10.75 28.92
CA ALA A 22 -5.77 9.45 29.38
C ALA A 22 -7.27 9.19 29.13
N SER A 23 -7.99 10.01 28.37
CA SER A 23 -9.44 9.84 28.18
C SER A 23 -9.90 9.96 26.72
N ALA A 24 -9.57 8.94 25.92
CA ALA A 24 -10.26 8.67 24.65
C ALA A 24 -10.13 7.19 24.23
N GLN A 25 -10.62 6.26 25.05
CA GLN A 25 -10.81 4.87 24.62
C GLN A 25 -12.10 4.29 25.21
N SER A 26 -13.24 4.62 24.61
CA SER A 26 -14.48 3.86 24.84
C SER A 26 -15.32 3.83 23.58
N GLY A 27 -15.52 2.62 23.04
CA GLY A 27 -16.34 2.42 21.85
C GLY A 27 -16.16 1.07 21.18
N ARG A 28 -16.01 -0.04 21.93
CA ARG A 28 -16.14 -1.40 21.40
C ARG A 28 -17.61 -1.86 21.48
N LYS A 29 -18.17 -2.14 20.31
CA LYS A 29 -19.19 -3.17 20.00
C LYS A 29 -20.59 -3.06 20.65
N GLN A 30 -21.63 -2.97 19.81
CA GLN A 30 -22.57 -4.07 19.50
C GLN A 30 -23.86 -3.51 18.84
N LYS A 31 -24.22 -4.04 17.66
CA LYS A 31 -25.55 -4.66 17.47
C LYS A 31 -25.51 -5.57 16.25
N LYS A 32 -25.42 -6.89 16.51
CA LYS A 32 -25.77 -7.92 15.54
C LYS A 32 -27.29 -7.94 15.52
N VAL A 33 -27.90 -7.60 14.38
CA VAL A 33 -29.35 -7.66 14.20
C VAL A 33 -29.78 -9.13 14.24
N GLU A 34 -30.80 -9.40 15.05
CA GLU A 34 -31.51 -10.66 15.17
C GLU A 34 -32.13 -11.05 13.83
N GLN A 35 -31.89 -12.29 13.38
CA GLN A 35 -32.78 -12.97 12.45
C GLN A 35 -33.48 -14.11 13.20
N GLN A 36 -34.78 -14.14 13.00
CA GLN A 36 -35.85 -14.82 13.72
C GLN A 36 -35.78 -16.37 13.72
N PRO A 37 -36.56 -17.03 14.61
CA PRO A 37 -36.41 -18.45 14.94
C PRO A 37 -36.83 -19.44 13.83
N PRO A 38 -36.35 -20.70 13.89
CA PRO A 38 -36.66 -21.74 12.92
C PRO A 38 -38.11 -22.22 13.04
N VAL A 39 -38.79 -22.34 11.91
CA VAL A 39 -40.12 -22.96 11.81
C VAL A 39 -39.97 -24.48 11.87
N GLN A 40 -40.69 -25.08 12.82
CA GLN A 40 -40.65 -26.49 13.18
C GLN A 40 -41.84 -27.24 12.55
N GLY A 41 -41.58 -28.43 11.99
CA GLY A 41 -42.57 -29.44 11.56
C GLY A 41 -43.03 -29.26 10.10
N VAL A 42 -43.04 -30.26 9.23
CA VAL A 42 -43.88 -31.48 9.30
C VAL A 42 -43.21 -32.64 8.52
N ASN A 43 -43.26 -33.86 9.07
CA ASN A 43 -42.98 -35.11 8.38
C ASN A 43 -44.12 -35.46 7.41
N GLN A 44 -43.84 -35.89 6.18
CA GLN A 44 -44.53 -37.05 5.58
C GLN A 44 -43.72 -37.66 4.42
N PRO A 45 -43.84 -39.00 4.19
CA PRO A 45 -42.91 -39.80 3.41
C PRO A 45 -43.41 -40.16 1.99
N ASP A 46 -42.45 -40.71 1.24
CA ASP A 46 -42.55 -41.63 0.10
C ASP A 46 -42.85 -41.16 -1.33
N ALA A 47 -42.01 -41.75 -2.21
CA ALA A 47 -42.15 -41.99 -3.64
C ALA A 47 -41.96 -40.81 -4.61
N ARG A 48 -40.82 -40.81 -5.34
CA ARG A 48 -40.73 -41.38 -6.70
C ARG A 48 -39.33 -41.19 -7.30
N THR A 49 -38.77 -42.30 -7.76
CA THR A 49 -37.57 -42.47 -8.57
C THR A 49 -37.60 -41.64 -9.86
N GLN A 50 -36.62 -40.75 -10.06
CA GLN A 50 -36.06 -40.42 -11.39
C GLN A 50 -34.55 -40.19 -11.23
N PRO A 51 -33.69 -40.88 -12.00
CA PRO A 51 -32.26 -40.59 -12.04
C PRO A 51 -32.05 -39.36 -12.93
N GLU A 52 -31.87 -38.19 -12.31
CA GLU A 52 -31.35 -37.03 -13.02
C GLU A 52 -29.88 -37.28 -13.37
N PRO A 53 -29.46 -37.03 -14.62
CA PRO A 53 -28.11 -37.28 -15.07
C PRO A 53 -27.13 -36.43 -14.25
N GLU A 54 -26.17 -37.12 -13.63
CA GLU A 54 -25.07 -36.56 -12.86
C GLU A 54 -24.27 -35.62 -13.78
N VAL A 55 -24.61 -34.32 -13.72
CA VAL A 55 -23.84 -33.26 -14.35
C VAL A 55 -22.53 -33.20 -13.61
N THR A 56 -21.54 -33.90 -14.16
CA THR A 56 -20.12 -33.78 -13.85
C THR A 56 -19.84 -32.32 -13.50
N PRO A 57 -19.47 -31.98 -12.24
CA PRO A 57 -19.12 -30.61 -11.93
C PRO A 57 -17.93 -30.27 -12.81
N GLU A 58 -18.16 -29.36 -13.76
CA GLU A 58 -17.09 -28.72 -14.53
C GLU A 58 -16.04 -28.33 -13.51
N LYS A 59 -14.86 -28.96 -13.62
CA LYS A 59 -13.66 -28.56 -12.91
C LYS A 59 -13.62 -27.05 -13.00
N GLN A 60 -13.87 -26.38 -11.87
CA GLN A 60 -13.56 -24.99 -11.69
C GLN A 60 -12.15 -24.85 -12.26
N LYS A 61 -12.03 -24.16 -13.40
CA LYS A 61 -10.76 -23.65 -13.86
C LYS A 61 -10.20 -22.96 -12.63
N SER A 62 -9.15 -23.56 -12.09
CA SER A 62 -8.31 -22.97 -11.06
C SER A 62 -7.87 -21.63 -11.65
N THR A 63 -8.64 -20.58 -11.36
CA THR A 63 -8.25 -19.20 -11.61
C THR A 63 -6.99 -19.06 -10.80
N GLU A 64 -5.85 -18.98 -11.48
CA GLU A 64 -4.59 -18.66 -10.83
C GLU A 64 -4.84 -17.50 -9.86
N PRO A 65 -4.28 -17.56 -8.63
CA PRO A 65 -4.58 -16.56 -7.62
C PRO A 65 -4.28 -15.19 -8.21
N ARG A 66 -5.31 -14.36 -8.36
CA ARG A 66 -5.16 -12.99 -8.83
C ARG A 66 -4.34 -12.24 -7.79
N ARG A 67 -3.02 -12.24 -7.94
CA ARG A 67 -2.12 -11.48 -7.09
C ARG A 67 -2.52 -10.01 -7.19
N SER A 68 -2.85 -9.37 -6.08
CA SER A 68 -3.08 -7.94 -6.03
C SER A 68 -1.78 -7.24 -5.65
N ILE A 69 -1.57 -6.03 -6.15
CA ILE A 69 -0.44 -5.19 -5.75
C ILE A 69 -1.01 -3.94 -5.09
N MET A 70 -0.62 -3.70 -3.84
CA MET A 70 -0.84 -2.41 -3.19
C MET A 70 0.44 -1.59 -3.27
N VAL A 71 0.32 -0.37 -3.79
CA VAL A 71 1.41 0.60 -3.89
C VAL A 71 1.19 1.69 -2.84
N ALA A 72 2.00 1.66 -1.79
CA ALA A 72 2.00 2.62 -0.70
C ALA A 72 3.13 3.64 -0.88
N SER A 73 2.88 4.92 -0.60
CA SER A 73 3.93 5.93 -0.49
C SER A 73 4.20 6.33 0.96
N GLY A 74 5.48 6.45 1.29
CA GLY A 74 6.00 7.01 2.53
C GLY A 74 5.62 8.46 2.70
N MET A 75 5.46 8.90 3.95
CA MET A 75 5.45 10.32 4.25
C MET A 75 6.87 10.87 4.05
N PRO A 76 7.08 11.78 3.07
CA PRO A 76 8.40 12.34 2.85
C PRO A 76 8.77 13.32 3.97
N ASP A 77 10.05 13.66 4.06
CA ASP A 77 10.54 14.68 5.00
C ASP A 77 9.87 16.05 4.73
N MET A 78 9.79 16.91 5.75
CA MET A 78 9.19 18.25 5.66
C MET A 78 9.84 19.14 4.60
N SER A 79 11.09 18.83 4.22
CA SER A 79 11.85 19.52 3.18
C SER A 79 11.38 19.18 1.75
N ILE A 80 10.61 18.11 1.58
CA ILE A 80 10.16 17.59 0.28
C ILE A 80 8.66 17.82 0.13
N PRO A 81 8.20 18.48 -0.95
CA PRO A 81 6.77 18.65 -1.18
C PRO A 81 6.04 17.31 -1.29
N LEU A 82 4.89 17.17 -0.59
CA LEU A 82 4.12 15.92 -0.55
C LEU A 82 3.74 15.37 -1.94
N TYR A 83 3.51 16.24 -2.92
CA TYR A 83 3.15 15.82 -4.27
C TYR A 83 4.25 15.01 -4.98
N ILE A 84 5.51 15.12 -4.54
CA ILE A 84 6.63 14.35 -5.10
C ILE A 84 6.43 12.85 -4.84
N ALA A 85 5.96 12.49 -3.65
CA ALA A 85 5.62 11.11 -3.31
C ALA A 85 4.44 10.57 -4.16
N ASP A 86 3.46 11.42 -4.43
CA ASP A 86 2.35 11.08 -5.32
C ASP A 86 2.81 10.86 -6.77
N LEU A 87 3.73 11.69 -7.29
CA LEU A 87 4.26 11.54 -8.65
C LEU A 87 5.02 10.23 -8.82
N ALA A 88 5.88 9.87 -7.87
CA ALA A 88 6.60 8.59 -7.92
C ALA A 88 5.62 7.40 -7.91
N ARG A 89 4.61 7.45 -7.04
CA ARG A 89 3.57 6.42 -6.95
C ARG A 89 2.72 6.33 -8.22
N GLN A 90 2.34 7.47 -8.81
CA GLN A 90 1.63 7.51 -10.08
C GLN A 90 2.46 6.92 -11.22
N GLY A 91 3.75 7.27 -11.30
CA GLY A 91 4.68 6.69 -12.27
C GLY A 91 4.78 5.17 -12.13
N PHE A 92 4.91 4.68 -10.90
CA PHE A 92 4.91 3.25 -10.60
C PHE A 92 3.64 2.56 -11.10
N ILE A 93 2.47 3.08 -10.71
CA ILE A 93 1.16 2.51 -11.09
C ILE A 93 0.96 2.54 -12.61
N ALA A 94 1.34 3.64 -13.27
CA ALA A 94 1.22 3.79 -14.71
C ALA A 94 2.06 2.73 -15.44
N GLU A 95 3.27 2.44 -14.97
CA GLU A 95 4.11 1.41 -15.57
C GLU A 95 3.56 0.00 -15.30
N VAL A 96 3.07 -0.29 -14.08
CA VAL A 96 2.46 -1.59 -13.80
C VAL A 96 1.23 -1.83 -14.69
N ARG A 97 0.37 -0.83 -14.87
CA ARG A 97 -0.79 -0.92 -15.78
C ARG A 97 -0.41 -1.11 -17.24
N ARG A 98 0.74 -0.54 -17.65
CA ARG A 98 1.27 -0.70 -19.01
C ARG A 98 1.69 -2.15 -19.27
N GLU A 99 2.38 -2.75 -18.31
CA GLU A 99 2.88 -4.14 -18.42
C GLU A 99 1.78 -5.18 -18.16
N ILE A 100 0.87 -4.90 -17.22
CA ILE A 100 -0.14 -5.86 -16.74
C ILE A 100 -1.49 -5.16 -16.56
N GLN A 101 -2.44 -5.43 -17.45
CA GLN A 101 -3.77 -4.81 -17.40
C GLN A 101 -4.74 -5.52 -16.45
N SER A 102 -4.49 -6.79 -16.11
CA SER A 102 -5.43 -7.66 -15.38
C SER A 102 -5.22 -7.70 -13.87
N ILE A 103 -4.25 -6.96 -13.33
CA ILE A 103 -3.87 -7.02 -11.92
C ILE A 103 -4.66 -6.01 -11.09
N ASP A 104 -5.16 -6.44 -9.91
CA ASP A 104 -5.83 -5.52 -8.98
C ASP A 104 -4.77 -4.61 -8.34
N LEU A 105 -4.91 -3.29 -8.57
CA LEU A 105 -3.99 -2.28 -8.07
C LEU A 105 -4.70 -1.39 -7.06
N ARG A 106 -4.14 -1.35 -5.85
CA ARG A 106 -4.58 -0.43 -4.80
C ARG A 106 -3.48 0.57 -4.50
N GLU A 107 -3.89 1.75 -4.08
CA GLU A 107 -2.97 2.83 -3.73
C GLU A 107 -3.23 3.34 -2.32
N GLU A 108 -2.16 3.58 -1.58
CA GLU A 108 -2.23 4.20 -0.26
C GLU A 108 -1.15 5.27 -0.10
N ARG A 109 -1.45 6.30 0.69
CA ARG A 109 -0.56 7.45 0.90
C ARG A 109 -0.14 7.53 2.36
N ASN A 110 1.01 8.17 2.60
CA ASN A 110 1.52 8.49 3.93
C ASN A 110 1.66 7.28 4.87
N GLN A 111 2.11 6.15 4.31
CA GLN A 111 2.28 4.90 5.04
C GLN A 111 3.72 4.77 5.53
N ASN A 112 3.93 4.33 6.77
CA ASN A 112 5.26 3.96 7.22
C ASN A 112 5.52 2.46 6.95
N ARG A 113 6.77 2.03 7.16
CA ARG A 113 7.16 0.62 7.07
C ARG A 113 6.30 -0.32 7.91
N SER A 114 5.93 0.07 9.14
CA SER A 114 5.12 -0.77 10.02
C SER A 114 3.70 -0.95 9.48
N ASP A 115 3.13 0.08 8.88
CA ASP A 115 1.79 0.02 8.29
C ASP A 115 1.79 -0.78 7.00
N ALA A 116 2.83 -0.64 6.16
CA ALA A 116 3.04 -1.52 5.01
C ALA A 116 3.12 -3.00 5.39
N ILE A 117 3.84 -3.33 6.47
CA ILE A 117 3.91 -4.70 7.00
C ILE A 117 2.55 -5.18 7.51
N LYS A 118 1.77 -4.32 8.20
CA LYS A 118 0.43 -4.68 8.65
C LYS A 118 -0.50 -4.96 7.47
N MET A 119 -0.49 -4.11 6.44
CA MET A 119 -1.29 -4.30 5.23
C MET A 119 -0.94 -5.61 4.53
N ALA A 120 0.36 -5.92 4.39
CA ALA A 120 0.81 -7.19 3.81
C ALA A 120 0.35 -8.42 4.61
N LYS A 121 0.18 -8.29 5.93
CA LYS A 121 -0.31 -9.36 6.81
C LYS A 121 -1.83 -9.51 6.81
N GLN A 122 -2.57 -8.48 6.40
CA GLN A 122 -4.04 -8.49 6.39
C GLN A 122 -4.62 -9.29 5.23
N GLU A 123 -3.95 -9.28 4.08
CA GLU A 123 -4.44 -9.92 2.86
C GLU A 123 -3.53 -11.06 2.38
N ASP A 124 -4.16 -12.17 2.03
CA ASP A 124 -3.49 -13.43 1.72
C ASP A 124 -2.71 -13.44 0.39
N GLN A 125 -3.09 -12.57 -0.54
CA GLN A 125 -2.60 -12.57 -1.93
C GLN A 125 -2.09 -11.20 -2.38
N MET A 126 -1.99 -10.25 -1.45
CA MET A 126 -1.59 -8.89 -1.74
C MET A 126 -0.11 -8.66 -1.47
N ILE A 127 0.60 -8.29 -2.51
CA ILE A 127 1.98 -7.82 -2.39
C ILE A 127 1.93 -6.32 -2.10
N VAL A 128 2.61 -5.88 -1.04
CA VAL A 128 2.68 -4.46 -0.69
C VAL A 128 4.03 -3.90 -1.11
N VAL A 129 4.03 -2.86 -1.93
CA VAL A 129 5.21 -2.11 -2.33
C VAL A 129 5.17 -0.77 -1.61
N LEU A 130 6.17 -0.50 -0.78
CA LEU A 130 6.34 0.81 -0.13
C LEU A 130 7.40 1.61 -0.89
N LEU A 131 7.03 2.81 -1.31
CA LEU A 131 7.90 3.79 -1.96
C LEU A 131 8.29 4.86 -0.94
N GLU A 132 9.58 5.05 -0.68
CA GLU A 132 10.11 6.03 0.26
C GLU A 132 10.94 7.05 -0.51
N ILE A 133 10.76 8.34 -0.23
CA ILE A 133 11.48 9.42 -0.89
C ILE A 133 12.33 10.15 0.14
N GLU A 134 13.61 10.23 -0.15
CA GLU A 134 14.60 10.93 0.67
C GLU A 134 15.21 12.08 -0.14
N LEU A 135 15.62 13.14 0.55
CA LEU A 135 16.31 14.25 -0.09
C LEU A 135 17.71 13.79 -0.46
N ASP A 136 18.08 13.96 -1.73
CA ASP A 136 19.44 13.67 -2.16
C ASP A 136 20.36 14.83 -1.73
N ARG A 137 21.00 14.63 -0.57
CA ARG A 137 21.90 15.62 0.02
C ARG A 137 23.22 15.76 -0.72
N MET A 138 23.56 14.79 -1.58
CA MET A 138 24.82 14.76 -2.31
C MET A 138 24.68 15.29 -3.74
N GLY A 139 23.46 15.56 -4.22
CA GLY A 139 23.20 16.07 -5.56
C GLY A 139 23.57 15.08 -6.67
N THR A 140 23.49 13.78 -6.37
CA THR A 140 23.83 12.68 -7.28
C THR A 140 22.72 12.35 -8.27
N THR A 141 21.49 12.74 -7.97
CA THR A 141 20.27 12.48 -8.74
C THR A 141 19.81 13.74 -9.45
N MET A 142 19.34 13.56 -10.69
CA MET A 142 18.82 14.67 -11.50
C MET A 142 17.49 15.23 -10.97
N SER A 143 16.76 14.44 -10.16
CA SER A 143 15.50 14.84 -9.50
C SER A 143 15.74 15.60 -8.18
N GLY A 144 16.95 15.58 -7.63
CA GLY A 144 17.24 16.08 -6.28
C GLY A 144 16.60 15.25 -5.15
N VAL A 145 16.07 14.07 -5.47
CA VAL A 145 15.48 13.13 -4.51
C VAL A 145 15.82 11.69 -4.88
N ASP A 146 16.05 10.89 -3.85
CA ASP A 146 16.26 9.45 -3.95
C ASP A 146 14.95 8.72 -3.71
N LEU A 147 14.52 7.94 -4.70
CA LEU A 147 13.38 7.04 -4.56
C LEU A 147 13.86 5.64 -4.16
N ARG A 148 13.45 5.18 -2.99
CA ARG A 148 13.71 3.84 -2.47
C ARG A 148 12.42 3.04 -2.48
N TYR A 149 12.50 1.73 -2.68
CA TYR A 149 11.34 0.86 -2.58
C TYR A 149 11.63 -0.40 -1.79
N SER A 150 10.60 -0.89 -1.10
CA SER A 150 10.59 -2.16 -0.37
C SER A 150 9.35 -2.95 -0.74
N VAL A 151 9.52 -4.23 -1.02
CA VAL A 151 8.43 -5.17 -1.37
C VAL A 151 8.21 -6.11 -0.20
N TYR A 152 6.97 -6.23 0.25
CA TYR A 152 6.57 -7.09 1.36
C TYR A 152 5.72 -8.26 0.87
N GLU A 153 6.07 -9.46 1.33
CA GLU A 153 5.36 -10.70 1.03
C GLU A 153 4.02 -10.77 1.78
N PRO A 154 2.93 -11.24 1.12
CA PRO A 154 1.64 -11.44 1.78
C PRO A 154 1.74 -12.39 2.96
N LYS A 155 0.85 -12.26 3.94
CA LYS A 155 0.76 -13.03 5.21
C LYS A 155 1.92 -12.85 6.18
N THR A 156 3.15 -12.82 5.68
CA THR A 156 4.36 -12.77 6.52
C THR A 156 4.78 -11.34 6.81
N GLY A 157 4.57 -10.43 5.86
CA GLY A 157 5.12 -9.08 5.88
C GLY A 157 6.64 -9.06 5.85
N LYS A 158 7.29 -10.16 5.43
CA LYS A 158 8.73 -10.21 5.23
C LYS A 158 9.11 -9.41 4.00
N VAL A 159 10.31 -8.83 4.03
CA VAL A 159 10.84 -8.11 2.87
C VAL A 159 11.26 -9.14 1.83
N LEU A 160 10.60 -9.09 0.66
CA LEU A 160 10.93 -9.90 -0.50
C LEU A 160 12.06 -9.27 -1.31
N ALA A 161 12.02 -7.95 -1.49
CA ALA A 161 12.99 -7.22 -2.28
C ALA A 161 13.10 -5.76 -1.84
N MET A 162 14.25 -5.14 -2.13
CA MET A 162 14.52 -3.72 -1.85
C MET A 162 15.33 -3.14 -3.01
N GLY A 163 15.22 -1.84 -3.26
CA GLY A 163 16.06 -1.17 -4.24
C GLY A 163 15.77 0.32 -4.36
N ASN A 164 16.34 0.91 -5.40
CA ASN A 164 16.16 2.32 -5.72
C ASN A 164 15.59 2.47 -7.13
N GLY A 165 14.73 3.46 -7.33
CA GLY A 165 14.25 3.85 -8.65
C GLY A 165 15.19 4.89 -9.26
N TYR A 166 15.55 4.72 -10.53
CA TYR A 166 16.44 5.63 -11.24
C TYR A 166 15.65 6.44 -12.30
N PRO A 167 15.99 7.73 -12.52
CA PRO A 167 15.27 8.60 -13.46
C PRO A 167 15.63 8.25 -14.92
N GLN A 168 15.29 7.04 -15.34
CA GLN A 168 15.53 6.56 -16.70
C GLN A 168 14.36 6.93 -17.61
N GLN A 169 14.65 7.63 -18.71
CA GLN A 169 13.63 7.94 -19.70
C GLN A 169 12.99 6.64 -20.21
N PRO A 170 11.66 6.48 -20.08
CA PRO A 170 10.96 5.33 -20.63
C PRO A 170 11.13 5.26 -22.16
N SER A 171 11.50 4.09 -22.67
CA SER A 171 11.62 3.87 -24.10
C SER A 171 10.28 4.09 -24.81
N GLY A 172 10.30 4.82 -25.93
CA GLY A 172 9.12 5.15 -26.72
C GLY A 172 8.29 6.33 -26.18
N MET A 173 8.74 7.02 -25.14
CA MET A 173 8.12 8.26 -24.68
C MET A 173 8.70 9.47 -25.44
N GLY A 174 7.81 10.30 -25.97
CA GLY A 174 8.17 11.55 -26.62
C GLY A 174 8.68 12.61 -25.64
N ILE A 175 8.88 13.83 -26.16
CA ILE A 175 9.29 15.00 -25.36
C ILE A 175 8.31 15.16 -24.18
N PRO A 176 8.80 15.42 -22.95
CA PRO A 176 7.94 15.59 -21.78
C PRO A 176 6.89 16.69 -22.03
N PRO A 177 5.73 16.62 -21.33
CA PRO A 177 4.66 17.60 -21.50
C PRO A 177 5.16 19.04 -21.34
N ILE A 178 4.75 19.92 -22.25
CA ILE A 178 5.09 21.35 -22.18
C ILE A 178 4.54 21.90 -20.86
N GLY A 179 5.42 22.48 -20.04
CA GLY A 179 5.07 23.02 -18.72
C GLY A 179 5.31 22.08 -17.53
N ALA A 180 5.67 20.82 -17.76
CA ALA A 180 6.10 19.93 -16.66
C ALA A 180 7.49 20.35 -16.15
N SER A 181 7.65 20.40 -14.81
CA SER A 181 8.98 20.61 -14.22
C SER A 181 9.86 19.40 -14.49
N ARG A 182 11.14 19.62 -14.82
CA ARG A 182 12.12 18.53 -15.01
C ARG A 182 12.17 17.59 -13.81
N GLN A 183 12.10 18.15 -12.60
CA GLN A 183 12.07 17.38 -11.37
C GLN A 183 10.88 16.43 -11.33
N GLN A 184 9.68 16.91 -11.69
CA GLN A 184 8.47 16.10 -11.70
C GLN A 184 8.59 14.92 -12.66
N VAL A 185 9.12 15.17 -13.86
CA VAL A 185 9.37 14.15 -14.88
C VAL A 185 10.35 13.10 -14.38
N TYR A 186 11.46 13.52 -13.75
CA TYR A 186 12.46 12.57 -13.24
C TYR A 186 11.94 11.70 -12.10
N VAL A 187 11.15 12.28 -11.19
CA VAL A 187 10.53 11.51 -10.10
C VAL A 187 9.52 10.50 -10.64
N GLU A 188 8.72 10.89 -11.63
CA GLU A 188 7.81 9.96 -12.31
C GLU A 188 8.58 8.80 -12.96
N TRP A 189 9.70 9.11 -13.63
CA TRP A 189 10.56 8.10 -14.25
C TRP A 189 11.21 7.16 -13.25
N GLN A 190 11.66 7.67 -12.09
CA GLN A 190 12.13 6.83 -10.98
C GLN A 190 11.05 5.85 -10.53
N GLY A 191 9.80 6.31 -10.40
CA GLY A 191 8.64 5.47 -10.07
C GLY A 191 8.41 4.35 -11.08
N ARG A 192 8.49 4.68 -12.39
CA ARG A 192 8.36 3.71 -13.48
C ARG A 192 9.47 2.67 -13.48
N ASP A 193 10.71 3.11 -13.28
CA ASP A 193 11.86 2.20 -13.18
C ASP A 193 11.75 1.26 -11.97
N ALA A 194 11.37 1.79 -10.80
CA ALA A 194 11.09 0.98 -9.62
C ALA A 194 10.01 -0.09 -9.91
N ALA A 195 8.94 0.26 -10.65
CA ALA A 195 7.94 -0.71 -11.07
C ALA A 195 8.52 -1.83 -11.93
N ARG A 196 9.31 -1.52 -12.95
CA ARG A 196 9.96 -2.56 -13.79
C ARG A 196 10.84 -3.49 -12.96
N GLN A 197 11.66 -2.92 -12.07
CA GLN A 197 12.51 -3.72 -11.19
C GLN A 197 11.69 -4.64 -10.27
N VAL A 198 10.59 -4.15 -9.70
CA VAL A 198 9.69 -4.95 -8.87
C VAL A 198 9.03 -6.06 -9.69
N LEU A 199 8.44 -5.73 -10.84
CA LEU A 199 7.78 -6.71 -11.70
C LEU A 199 8.72 -7.82 -12.16
N LYS A 200 9.97 -7.47 -12.48
CA LYS A 200 11.02 -8.44 -12.82
C LYS A 200 11.34 -9.37 -11.66
N ARG A 201 11.49 -8.84 -10.44
CA ARG A 201 11.76 -9.65 -9.24
C ARG A 201 10.58 -10.54 -8.84
N LEU A 202 9.36 -10.13 -9.18
CA LEU A 202 8.16 -10.94 -9.00
C LEU A 202 7.98 -11.99 -10.11
N ASN A 203 8.91 -12.05 -11.08
CA ASN A 203 8.84 -12.88 -12.29
C ASN A 203 7.53 -12.68 -13.07
N ILE A 204 7.00 -11.46 -13.08
CA ILE A 204 5.80 -11.13 -13.86
C ILE A 204 6.16 -10.68 -15.27
N ILE A 205 7.29 -9.98 -15.40
CA ILE A 205 7.90 -9.62 -16.68
C ILE A 205 9.32 -10.25 -16.78
N PRO A 206 9.81 -10.57 -17.99
CA PRO A 206 11.13 -11.17 -18.19
C PRO A 206 12.31 -10.26 -17.83
#